data_AF-A0A918T4P8-F1
#
_entry.id   AF-A0A918T4P8-F1
#
_cell.length_a   1.000
_cell.length_b   1.000
_cell.length_c   1.000
_cell.angle_alpha   90.00
_cell.angle_beta   90.00
_cell.angle_gamma   90.00
#
_symmetry.space_group_name_H-M   'P 1'
#
loop_
_entity.id
_entity.type
_entity.pdbx_description
1 polymer ?
#
loop_
_entity_poly.entity_id
_entity_poly.type
_entity_poly.pdbx_seq_one_letter_code
_entity_poly.pdbx_strand_id
1 'polypeptide(L)'
;MLNERIVSTCLYYWDSENITESRLGFRAALDDPAYEQNDDDGVREVYGLENEDALNQVLGSVPTPEGRCLAFPNVLQHRVEPFRLADPSRPGHRKILAFFLVDPARRIVSTSDVPPQQPWAATSTMTPEEAKGYREELMKERKFFVDEHNEKLYEREFSLCEH
;
A
#
# COMPACT_ATOMS: atom_id res chain seq x y z
N MET A 1 1.81 8.81 -6.46
CA MET A 1 1.88 7.59 -7.32
C MET A 1 1.63 7.87 -8.81
N LEU A 2 2.14 8.98 -9.38
CA LEU A 2 1.94 9.29 -10.81
C LEU A 2 2.73 8.39 -11.76
N ASN A 3 3.75 7.69 -11.26
CA ASN A 3 4.66 6.89 -12.09
C ASN A 3 4.11 5.49 -12.43
N GLU A 4 3.39 4.85 -11.52
CA GLU A 4 2.92 3.45 -11.70
C GLU A 4 1.48 3.36 -12.20
N ARG A 5 0.71 4.45 -12.06
CA ARG A 5 -0.68 4.55 -12.55
C ARG A 5 -1.60 3.43 -12.05
N ILE A 6 -1.29 2.82 -10.90
CA ILE A 6 -2.15 1.81 -10.28
C ILE A 6 -3.39 2.50 -9.72
N VAL A 7 -4.56 2.09 -10.21
CA VAL A 7 -5.86 2.61 -9.80
C VAL A 7 -6.53 1.75 -8.74
N SER A 8 -6.23 0.44 -8.70
CA SER A 8 -6.75 -0.48 -7.69
C SER A 8 -5.74 -1.56 -7.34
N THR A 9 -5.76 -1.94 -6.07
CA THR A 9 -5.02 -3.07 -5.52
C THR A 9 -6.02 -4.16 -5.14
N CYS A 10 -5.70 -5.41 -5.50
CA CYS A 10 -6.48 -6.58 -5.14
C CYS A 10 -5.58 -7.60 -4.43
N LEU A 11 -6.02 -8.07 -3.26
CA LEU A 11 -5.31 -9.03 -2.44
C LEU A 11 -6.16 -10.29 -2.27
N TYR A 12 -5.58 -11.45 -2.57
CA TYR A 12 -6.18 -12.75 -2.34
C TYR A 12 -5.38 -13.54 -1.31
N TYR A 13 -6.01 -13.84 -0.17
CA TYR A 13 -5.42 -14.59 0.94
C TYR A 13 -5.64 -16.08 0.68
N TRP A 14 -4.74 -16.73 -0.05
CA TRP A 14 -5.02 -18.07 -0.60
C TRP A 14 -4.73 -19.22 0.36
N ASP A 15 -3.85 -19.02 1.35
CA ASP A 15 -3.46 -20.03 2.33
C ASP A 15 -2.97 -19.35 3.61
N SER A 16 -3.56 -19.66 4.76
CA SER A 16 -3.19 -19.09 6.05
C SER A 16 -3.36 -20.10 7.18
N GLU A 17 -2.27 -20.44 7.85
CA GLU A 17 -2.25 -21.45 8.90
C GLU A 17 -1.55 -20.95 10.17
N ASN A 18 -2.05 -21.36 11.32
CA ASN A 18 -1.46 -21.14 12.64
C ASN A 18 -1.18 -19.67 12.97
N ILE A 19 -2.06 -18.77 12.54
CA ILE A 19 -2.03 -17.35 12.89
C ILE A 19 -3.33 -16.95 13.60
N THR A 20 -3.24 -15.95 14.48
CA THR A 20 -4.43 -15.25 14.98
C THR A 20 -5.12 -14.50 13.85
N GLU A 21 -6.35 -14.00 14.07
CA GLU A 21 -7.04 -13.18 13.08
C GLU A 21 -6.12 -12.06 12.58
N SER A 22 -5.91 -12.03 11.26
CA SER A 22 -5.21 -10.96 10.58
C SER A 22 -6.23 -9.99 10.02
N ARG A 23 -5.91 -8.70 10.03
CA ARG A 23 -6.80 -7.64 9.55
C ARG A 23 -6.02 -6.66 8.69
N LEU A 24 -6.71 -6.07 7.73
CA LEU A 24 -6.20 -5.00 6.90
C LEU A 24 -6.94 -3.72 7.28
N GLY A 25 -6.22 -2.79 7.91
CA GLY A 25 -6.72 -1.46 8.25
C GLY A 25 -6.57 -0.50 7.10
N PHE A 26 -7.50 0.43 6.97
CA PHE A 26 -7.54 1.44 5.92
C PHE A 26 -7.64 2.84 6.52
N ARG A 27 -6.97 3.80 5.87
CA ARG A 27 -7.19 5.22 6.07
C ARG A 27 -7.22 5.96 4.73
N ALA A 28 -7.89 7.09 4.72
CA ALA A 28 -7.87 8.03 3.61
C ALA A 28 -7.26 9.36 4.08
N ALA A 29 -6.41 9.89 3.23
CA ALA A 29 -6.04 11.29 3.23
C ALA A 29 -7.31 12.14 3.03
N LEU A 30 -7.51 13.17 3.85
CA LEU A 30 -8.54 14.18 3.65
C LEU A 30 -7.93 15.50 3.21
N ASP A 31 -8.65 16.22 2.35
CA ASP A 31 -8.43 17.66 2.19
C ASP A 31 -9.07 18.40 3.38
N ASP A 32 -8.63 19.63 3.64
CA ASP A 32 -9.19 20.46 4.72
C ASP A 32 -10.71 20.61 4.51
N PRO A 33 -11.55 20.05 5.40
CA PRO A 33 -12.99 20.06 5.21
C PRO A 33 -13.51 21.50 5.30
N ALA A 34 -14.49 21.84 4.46
CA ALA A 34 -15.25 23.07 4.67
C ALA A 34 -16.27 22.84 5.81
N TYR A 35 -16.08 23.51 6.95
CA TYR A 35 -16.99 23.45 8.10
C TYR A 35 -17.30 24.84 8.66
N GLU A 36 -18.43 24.97 9.36
CA GLU A 36 -18.79 26.22 10.03
C GLU A 36 -17.89 26.45 11.26
N GLN A 37 -17.54 27.71 11.51
CA GLN A 37 -16.65 28.07 12.61
C GLN A 37 -17.19 27.56 13.96
N ASN A 38 -16.39 26.76 14.66
CA ASN A 38 -16.70 26.07 15.93
C ASN A 38 -17.66 24.85 15.83
N ASP A 39 -17.89 24.28 14.64
CA ASP A 39 -18.62 23.00 14.50
C ASP A 39 -17.70 21.78 14.70
N ASP A 40 -17.07 21.69 15.88
CA ASP A 40 -16.13 20.62 16.20
C ASP A 40 -16.83 19.24 16.27
N ASP A 41 -18.10 19.23 16.70
CA ASP A 41 -18.90 17.99 16.78
C ASP A 41 -19.26 17.44 15.40
N GLY A 42 -19.65 18.30 14.45
CA GLY A 42 -19.95 17.90 13.08
C GLY A 42 -18.72 17.40 12.33
N VAL A 43 -17.57 18.06 12.51
CA VAL A 43 -16.29 17.62 11.91
C VAL A 43 -15.90 16.24 12.43
N ARG A 44 -16.02 16.01 13.74
CA ARG A 44 -15.72 14.71 14.34
C ARG A 44 -16.67 13.61 13.88
N GLU A 45 -17.97 13.88 13.78
CA GLU A 45 -18.94 12.86 13.36
C GLU A 45 -18.79 12.46 11.88
N VAL A 46 -18.55 13.44 11.00
CA VAL A 46 -18.50 13.21 9.55
C VAL A 46 -17.13 12.70 9.10
N TYR A 47 -16.06 13.33 9.61
CA TYR A 47 -14.69 13.08 9.15
C TYR A 47 -13.86 12.27 10.14
N GLY A 48 -14.30 12.16 11.41
CA GLY A 48 -13.53 11.46 12.45
C GLY A 48 -12.28 12.22 12.90
N LEU A 49 -12.26 13.54 12.72
CA LEU A 49 -11.12 14.42 13.04
C LEU A 49 -11.41 15.24 14.31
N GLU A 50 -10.40 15.45 15.15
CA GLU A 50 -10.40 16.46 16.21
C GLU A 50 -9.63 17.72 15.77
N ASN A 51 -9.81 18.82 16.50
CA ASN A 51 -9.10 20.07 16.19
C ASN A 51 -7.58 19.86 16.33
N GLU A 52 -6.82 20.34 15.35
CA GLU A 52 -5.37 20.11 15.19
C GLU A 52 -4.93 18.67 14.84
N ASP A 53 -5.87 17.74 14.58
CA ASP A 53 -5.51 16.41 14.07
C ASP A 53 -4.94 16.48 12.65
N ALA A 54 -4.08 15.51 12.33
CA ALA A 54 -3.69 15.27 10.95
C ALA A 54 -4.92 14.94 10.10
N LEU A 55 -5.01 15.50 8.88
CA LEU A 55 -6.11 15.28 7.92
C LEU A 55 -6.13 13.85 7.36
N ASN A 56 -6.40 12.88 8.23
CA ASN A 56 -6.40 11.46 7.96
C ASN A 56 -7.63 10.83 8.60
N GLN A 57 -8.57 10.36 7.76
CA GLN A 57 -9.72 9.61 8.23
C GLN A 57 -9.37 8.12 8.34
N VAL A 58 -9.53 7.57 9.55
CA VAL A 58 -9.46 6.11 9.76
C VAL A 58 -10.75 5.47 9.25
N LEU A 59 -10.64 4.62 8.23
CA LEU A 59 -11.79 3.94 7.61
C LEU A 59 -12.12 2.60 8.29
N GLY A 60 -11.33 2.22 9.30
CA GLY A 60 -11.45 0.96 10.02
C GLY A 60 -10.67 -0.17 9.39
N SER A 61 -11.03 -1.41 9.70
CA SER A 61 -10.31 -2.59 9.22
C SER A 61 -11.21 -3.76 8.86
N VAL A 62 -10.70 -4.63 8.00
CA VAL A 62 -11.41 -5.81 7.51
C VAL A 62 -10.59 -7.06 7.86
N PRO A 63 -11.21 -8.12 8.42
CA PRO A 63 -10.51 -9.39 8.63
C PRO A 63 -10.00 -9.97 7.31
N THR A 64 -8.92 -10.74 7.34
CA THR A 64 -8.29 -11.34 6.16
C THR A 64 -8.05 -12.84 6.33
N PRO A 65 -9.13 -13.64 6.53
CA PRO A 65 -9.02 -15.09 6.60
C PRO A 65 -8.62 -15.68 5.24
N GLU A 66 -8.19 -16.93 5.27
CA GLU A 66 -7.99 -17.74 4.07
C GLU A 66 -9.24 -17.73 3.16
N GLY A 67 -9.03 -17.72 1.85
CA GLY A 67 -10.05 -17.63 0.82
C GLY A 67 -10.59 -16.22 0.58
N ARG A 68 -10.19 -15.21 1.37
CA ARG A 68 -10.68 -13.84 1.18
C ARG A 68 -10.00 -13.16 -0.01
N CYS A 69 -10.82 -12.51 -0.85
CA CYS A 69 -10.37 -11.56 -1.85
C CYS A 69 -10.82 -10.15 -1.44
N LEU A 70 -9.90 -9.19 -1.44
CA LEU A 70 -10.18 -7.77 -1.22
C LEU A 70 -9.75 -7.00 -2.47
N ALA A 71 -10.58 -6.06 -2.92
CA ALA A 71 -10.21 -5.10 -3.95
C ALA A 71 -10.55 -3.70 -3.44
N PHE A 72 -9.59 -2.79 -3.53
CA PHE A 72 -9.75 -1.42 -3.04
C PHE A 72 -9.03 -0.41 -3.92
N PRO A 73 -9.49 0.85 -3.96
CA PRO A 73 -8.80 1.93 -4.67
C PRO A 73 -7.40 2.15 -4.11
N ASN A 74 -6.41 2.37 -4.99
CA ASN A 74 -5.02 2.53 -4.57
C ASN A 74 -4.74 3.89 -3.87
N VAL A 75 -5.74 4.78 -3.82
CA VAL A 75 -5.70 6.01 -3.01
C VAL A 75 -5.85 5.71 -1.52
N LEU A 76 -6.42 4.55 -1.14
CA LEU A 76 -6.52 4.14 0.25
C LEU A 76 -5.17 3.65 0.75
N GLN A 77 -4.70 4.25 1.84
CA GLN A 77 -3.55 3.74 2.56
C GLN A 77 -4.02 2.52 3.38
N HIS A 78 -3.35 1.37 3.23
CA HIS A 78 -3.70 0.11 3.91
C HIS A 78 -2.55 -0.52 4.75
N ARG A 79 -2.82 -0.91 5.99
CA ARG A 79 -1.82 -1.48 6.91
C ARG A 79 -2.27 -2.83 7.40
N VAL A 80 -1.37 -3.80 7.38
CA VAL A 80 -1.57 -5.06 8.08
C VAL A 80 -1.54 -4.81 9.58
N GLU A 81 -2.64 -5.08 10.27
CA GLU A 81 -2.68 -5.00 11.73
C GLU A 81 -1.83 -6.10 12.37
N PRO A 82 -1.30 -5.89 13.60
CA PRO A 82 -0.51 -6.88 14.29
C PRO A 82 -1.27 -8.20 14.46
N PHE A 83 -0.60 -9.31 14.15
CA PHE A 83 -1.07 -10.67 14.42
C PHE A 83 0.12 -11.51 14.88
N ARG A 84 -0.16 -12.68 15.45
CA ARG A 84 0.87 -13.60 15.96
C ARG A 84 0.51 -15.03 15.63
N LEU A 85 1.42 -15.95 15.94
CA LEU A 85 1.12 -17.37 15.88
C LEU A 85 -0.02 -17.72 16.85
N ALA A 86 -0.96 -18.54 16.41
CA ALA A 86 -2.03 -19.05 17.27
C ALA A 86 -1.45 -20.05 18.29
N ASP A 87 -0.58 -20.94 17.84
CA ASP A 87 0.26 -21.82 18.64
C ASP A 87 1.74 -21.42 18.43
N PRO A 88 2.39 -20.76 19.42
CA PRO A 88 3.79 -20.36 19.34
C PRO A 88 4.79 -21.50 19.23
N SER A 89 4.39 -22.75 19.49
CA SER A 89 5.27 -23.93 19.40
C SER A 89 5.41 -24.47 17.97
N ARG A 90 4.56 -24.01 17.05
CA ARG A 90 4.51 -24.47 15.66
C ARG A 90 4.77 -23.29 14.71
N PRO A 91 5.35 -23.54 13.52
CA PRO A 91 5.40 -22.50 12.48
C PRO A 91 3.99 -22.14 12.01
N GLY A 92 3.85 -20.96 11.41
CA GLY A 92 2.61 -20.50 10.78
C GLY A 92 2.94 -19.60 9.60
N HIS A 93 1.96 -19.41 8.72
CA HIS A 93 2.14 -18.62 7.50
C HIS A 93 0.86 -17.88 7.11
N ARG A 94 1.07 -16.85 6.28
CA ARG A 94 0.03 -16.13 5.57
C ARG A 94 0.51 -15.88 4.16
N LYS A 95 -0.10 -16.56 3.18
CA LYS A 95 0.29 -16.43 1.77
C LYS A 95 -0.77 -15.63 1.02
N ILE A 96 -0.29 -14.65 0.28
CA ILE A 96 -1.14 -13.71 -0.47
C ILE A 96 -0.72 -13.66 -1.93
N LEU A 97 -1.69 -13.44 -2.80
CA LEU A 97 -1.48 -12.97 -4.17
C LEU A 97 -1.93 -11.52 -4.24
N ALA A 98 -1.06 -10.64 -4.73
CA ALA A 98 -1.36 -9.23 -4.95
C ALA A 98 -1.46 -8.96 -6.45
N PHE A 99 -2.56 -8.34 -6.85
CA PHE A 99 -2.82 -7.88 -8.21
C PHE A 99 -2.93 -6.36 -8.20
N PHE A 100 -2.29 -5.71 -9.15
CA PHE A 100 -2.36 -4.27 -9.32
C PHE A 100 -3.02 -3.95 -10.66
N LEU A 101 -4.14 -3.25 -10.62
CA LEU A 101 -4.79 -2.75 -11.82
C LEU A 101 -4.17 -1.40 -12.17
N VAL A 102 -3.41 -1.39 -13.26
CA VAL A 102 -2.92 -0.16 -13.88
C VAL A 102 -4.06 0.51 -14.66
N ASP A 103 -4.12 1.84 -14.62
CA ASP A 103 -5.07 2.69 -15.33
C ASP A 103 -5.20 2.27 -16.81
N PRO A 104 -6.31 1.65 -17.22
CA PRO A 104 -6.49 1.18 -18.60
C PRO A 104 -6.62 2.33 -19.61
N ALA A 105 -6.90 3.56 -19.15
CA ALA A 105 -6.97 4.73 -20.02
C ALA A 105 -5.60 5.25 -20.44
N ARG A 106 -4.51 4.72 -19.85
CA ARG A 106 -3.14 5.12 -20.16
C ARG A 106 -2.30 3.91 -20.53
N ARG A 107 -1.62 4.01 -21.67
CA ARG A 107 -0.63 3.01 -22.06
C ARG A 107 0.68 3.29 -21.31
N ILE A 108 1.14 2.31 -20.55
CA ILE A 108 2.49 2.27 -19.98
C ILE A 108 3.34 1.22 -20.69
N VAL A 109 4.65 1.28 -20.49
CA VAL A 109 5.57 0.25 -20.98
C VAL A 109 5.23 -1.08 -20.30
N SER A 110 4.92 -2.10 -21.10
CA SER A 110 4.65 -3.45 -20.62
C SER A 110 5.95 -4.26 -20.54
N THR A 111 5.99 -5.30 -19.71
CA THR A 111 7.06 -6.31 -19.76
C THR A 111 7.16 -7.00 -21.12
N SER A 112 6.11 -6.97 -21.93
CA SER A 112 6.14 -7.43 -23.33
C SER A 112 7.00 -6.53 -24.24
N ASP A 113 7.16 -5.26 -23.87
CA ASP A 113 7.94 -4.27 -24.62
C ASP A 113 9.38 -4.13 -24.08
N VAL A 114 9.64 -4.68 -22.88
CA VAL A 114 10.96 -4.63 -22.21
C VAL A 114 11.80 -5.83 -22.66
N PRO A 115 13.03 -5.62 -23.17
CA PRO A 115 13.93 -6.71 -23.50
C PRO A 115 14.21 -7.62 -22.29
N PRO A 116 14.56 -8.90 -22.51
CA PRO A 116 14.96 -9.80 -21.44
C PRO A 116 16.00 -9.17 -20.50
N GLN A 117 15.70 -9.13 -19.22
CA GLN A 117 16.57 -8.56 -18.18
C GLN A 117 17.64 -9.55 -17.69
N GLN A 118 17.65 -10.77 -18.23
CA GLN A 118 18.62 -11.79 -17.86
C GLN A 118 19.98 -11.48 -18.52
N PRO A 119 21.09 -11.54 -17.76
CA PRO A 119 22.40 -11.10 -18.24
C PRO A 119 22.93 -11.93 -19.42
N TRP A 120 22.44 -13.16 -19.59
CA TRP A 120 22.81 -14.03 -20.70
C TRP A 120 22.02 -13.75 -22.00
N ALA A 121 21.01 -12.89 -21.98
CA ALA A 121 20.24 -12.57 -23.18
C ALA A 121 21.01 -11.56 -24.05
N ALA A 122 21.15 -11.87 -25.34
CA ALA A 122 21.85 -10.99 -26.29
C ALA A 122 21.20 -9.61 -26.46
N THR A 123 19.93 -9.49 -26.10
CA THR A 123 19.16 -8.23 -26.13
C THR A 123 19.04 -7.57 -24.77
N SER A 124 19.74 -8.06 -23.73
CA SER A 124 19.74 -7.39 -22.43
C SER A 124 20.36 -6.00 -22.56
N THR A 125 19.66 -5.00 -22.03
CA THR A 125 20.05 -3.59 -22.12
C THR A 125 20.72 -3.07 -20.85
N MET A 126 20.85 -3.89 -19.82
CA MET A 126 21.47 -3.51 -18.54
C MET A 126 22.16 -4.70 -17.87
N THR A 127 23.22 -4.40 -17.14
CA THR A 127 23.91 -5.36 -16.27
C THR A 127 23.17 -5.54 -14.94
N PRO A 128 23.37 -6.67 -14.24
CA PRO A 128 22.81 -6.89 -12.91
C PRO A 128 23.23 -5.82 -11.89
N GLU A 129 24.45 -5.31 -11.98
CA GLU A 129 24.99 -4.25 -11.13
C GLU A 129 24.26 -2.92 -11.36
N GLU A 130 24.07 -2.52 -12.62
CA GLU A 130 23.27 -1.33 -12.98
C GLU A 130 21.82 -1.47 -12.52
N ALA A 131 21.20 -2.64 -12.73
CA ALA A 131 19.83 -2.90 -12.30
C ALA A 131 19.65 -2.76 -10.78
N LYS A 132 20.64 -3.24 -10.00
CA LYS A 132 20.67 -3.06 -8.54
C LYS A 132 20.84 -1.59 -8.15
N GLY A 133 21.71 -0.85 -8.84
CA GLY A 133 21.89 0.59 -8.63
C GLY A 133 20.58 1.35 -8.84
N TYR A 134 19.91 1.15 -9.98
CA TYR A 134 18.60 1.76 -10.24
C TYR A 134 17.54 1.35 -9.23
N ARG A 135 17.53 0.08 -8.78
CA ARG A 135 16.61 -0.37 -7.73
C ARG A 135 16.82 0.42 -6.44
N GLU A 136 18.07 0.61 -6.01
CA GLU A 136 18.39 1.36 -4.80
C GLU A 136 17.99 2.84 -4.92
N GLU A 137 18.24 3.46 -6.08
CA GLU A 137 17.79 4.83 -6.37
C GLU A 137 16.26 4.95 -6.33
N LEU A 138 15.54 4.04 -6.99
CA LEU A 138 14.06 4.02 -6.98
C LEU A 138 13.50 3.78 -5.58
N MET A 139 14.11 2.91 -4.78
CA MET A 139 13.70 2.69 -3.39
C MET A 139 13.99 3.91 -2.53
N LYS A 140 15.10 4.61 -2.77
CA LYS A 140 15.43 5.87 -2.10
C LYS A 140 14.43 6.96 -2.46
N GLU A 141 14.13 7.16 -3.75
CA GLU A 141 13.12 8.12 -4.21
C GLU A 141 11.73 7.80 -3.64
N ARG A 142 11.32 6.52 -3.66
CA ARG A 142 10.06 6.09 -3.05
C ARG A 142 10.04 6.37 -1.56
N LYS A 143 11.15 6.10 -0.85
CA LYS A 143 11.27 6.45 0.57
C LYS A 143 11.14 7.95 0.81
N PHE A 144 11.85 8.80 0.06
CA PHE A 144 11.75 10.26 0.23
C PHE A 144 10.38 10.81 -0.17
N PHE A 145 9.73 10.26 -1.20
CA PHE A 145 8.37 10.62 -1.56
C PHE A 145 7.38 10.20 -0.46
N VAL A 146 7.60 9.04 0.16
CA VAL A 146 6.84 8.58 1.32
C VAL A 146 7.10 9.50 2.53
N ASP A 147 8.35 9.86 2.80
CA ASP A 147 8.74 10.70 3.94
C ASP A 147 8.25 12.15 3.77
N GLU A 148 8.47 12.82 2.63
CA GLU A 148 7.94 14.17 2.40
C GLU A 148 6.41 14.22 2.40
N HIS A 149 5.73 13.20 1.88
CA HIS A 149 4.27 13.16 1.85
C HIS A 149 3.67 12.77 3.21
N ASN A 150 4.39 11.97 4.02
CA ASN A 150 4.02 11.67 5.39
C ASN A 150 4.31 12.86 6.33
N GLU A 151 5.42 13.57 6.17
CA GLU A 151 5.81 14.70 7.03
C GLU A 151 5.10 16.01 6.67
N LYS A 152 4.86 16.28 5.38
CA LYS A 152 4.23 17.56 4.95
C LYS A 152 2.70 17.51 4.85
N LEU A 153 2.08 16.34 4.94
CA LEU A 153 0.62 16.22 4.76
C LEU A 153 -0.06 15.10 5.57
N TYR A 154 0.62 14.03 5.98
CA TYR A 154 -0.06 12.87 6.55
C TYR A 154 0.80 12.16 7.60
N GLU A 155 0.81 12.67 8.84
CA GLU A 155 1.59 12.08 9.94
C GLU A 155 1.20 10.62 10.21
N ARG A 156 1.97 9.70 9.62
CA ARG A 156 2.52 8.46 10.20
C ARG A 156 3.18 7.69 9.07
N GLU A 157 4.44 7.28 9.29
CA GLU A 157 5.15 6.33 8.43
C GLU A 157 4.24 5.15 8.06
N PHE A 158 4.15 4.88 6.77
CA PHE A 158 3.24 3.88 6.23
C PHE A 158 3.97 2.93 5.28
N SER A 159 4.04 1.66 5.66
CA SER A 159 4.56 0.59 4.82
C SER A 159 3.43 0.11 3.90
N LEU A 160 3.46 0.57 2.64
CA LEU A 160 2.87 -0.20 1.55
C LEU A 160 3.59 -1.55 1.55
N CYS A 161 2.86 -2.66 1.44
CA CYS A 161 3.35 -4.03 1.68
C CYS A 161 4.58 -4.43 0.83
N GLU A 162 5.72 -3.87 1.15
CA GLU A 162 7.04 -4.16 0.60
C GLU A 162 7.76 -4.94 1.70
N HIS A 163 7.86 -6.25 1.47
CA HIS A 163 8.58 -7.20 2.30
C HIS A 163 10.09 -6.98 2.25
#